data_AF-A0A8W8I9Q4-F1
#
_entry.id   AF-A0A8W8I9Q4-F1
#
_cell.length_a   1.000
_cell.length_b   1.000
_cell.length_c   1.000
_cell.angle_alpha   90.00
_cell.angle_beta   90.00
_cell.angle_gamma   90.00
#
_symmetry.space_group_name_H-M   'P 1'
#
loop_
_entity.id
_entity.type
_entity.pdbx_description
1 polymer ?
#
loop_
_entity_poly.entity_id
_entity_poly.type
_entity_poly.pdbx_seq_one_letter_code
_entity_poly.pdbx_strand_id
1 'polypeptide(L)' 'QGRYGVFDVHYQVDSRELDKVVFITWVTDSLPIKQKMLYASSNKALRAKMTGIHTEIQCNDASDLKLENVIAKCRQKSYE' A
#
# COMPACT_ATOMS: atom_id res chain seq x y z
N GLN A 1 1.04 -7.27 15.11
CA GLN A 1 -0.13 -6.35 15.12
C GLN A 1 -0.31 -5.81 13.71
N GLY A 2 -1.55 -5.61 13.25
CA GLY A 2 -1.81 -4.95 11.96
C GLY A 2 -1.60 -3.44 12.04
N ARG A 3 -1.23 -2.81 10.93
CA ARG A 3 -0.98 -1.37 10.83
C ARG A 3 -1.43 -0.84 9.47
N TYR A 4 -1.78 0.44 9.44
CA TYR A 4 -1.95 1.22 8.22
C TYR A 4 -0.82 2.24 8.14
N GLY A 5 -0.37 2.52 6.93
CA GLY A 5 0.62 3.55 6.65
C GLY A 5 0.30 4.26 5.35
N VAL A 6 0.69 5.53 5.26
CA VAL A 6 0.70 6.28 4.01
C VAL A 6 2.16 6.62 3.75
N PHE A 7 2.61 6.42 2.52
CA PHE A 7 3.97 6.70 2.12
C PHE A 7 3.99 7.44 0.80
N ASP A 8 4.78 8.50 0.73
CA ASP A 8 5.03 9.22 -0.51
C ASP A 8 6.21 8.55 -1.22
N VAL A 9 5.95 7.99 -2.40
CA VAL A 9 6.95 7.29 -3.20
C VAL A 9 7.36 8.19 -4.35
N HIS A 10 8.60 8.65 -4.27
CA HIS A 10 9.28 9.38 -5.34
C HIS A 10 10.06 8.38 -6.21
N TYR A 11 9.72 8.27 -7.49
CA TYR A 11 10.44 7.39 -8.42
C TYR A 11 10.47 7.93 -9.84
N GLN A 12 11.52 7.55 -10.59
CA GLN A 12 11.69 7.97 -11.98
C GLN A 12 11.20 6.90 -12.95
N VAL A 13 10.49 7.32 -14.00
CA VAL A 13 10.06 6.49 -15.14
C VAL A 13 10.35 7.27 -16.42
N ASP A 14 11.11 6.70 -17.35
CA ASP A 14 11.38 7.28 -18.67
C ASP A 14 11.78 8.77 -18.62
N SER A 15 12.70 9.09 -17.71
CA SER A 15 13.20 10.46 -17.44
C SER A 15 12.19 11.45 -16.81
N ARG A 16 11.02 10.99 -16.38
CA ARG A 16 10.04 11.77 -15.60
C ARG A 16 10.10 11.38 -14.14
N GLU A 17 10.19 12.38 -13.27
CA GLU A 17 10.03 12.20 -11.83
C GLU A 17 8.53 12.13 -11.51
N LEU A 18 8.13 11.10 -10.78
CA LEU A 18 6.74 10.87 -10.39
C LEU A 18 6.66 10.75 -8.88
N ASP A 19 5.75 11.52 -8.31
CA ASP A 19 5.39 11.49 -6.90
C ASP A 19 4.03 10.81 -6.77
N LYS A 20 3.98 9.74 -5.97
CA LYS A 20 2.75 9.00 -5.76
C LYS A 20 2.53 8.70 -4.30
N VAL A 21 1.37 9.12 -3.80
CA VAL A 21 0.90 8.74 -2.47
C VAL A 21 0.37 7.31 -2.51
N VAL A 22 0.99 6.46 -1.70
CA VAL A 22 0.66 5.04 -1.58
C VAL A 22 0.10 4.75 -0.20
N PHE A 23 -1.03 4.05 -0.16
CA PHE A 23 -1.61 3.53 1.06
C PHE A 23 -1.18 2.08 1.27
N ILE A 24 -0.55 1.81 2.40
CA ILE A 24 0.01 0.51 2.76
C ILE A 24 -0.79 -0.06 3.93
N THR A 25 -1.28 -1.28 3.75
CA THR A 25 -1.91 -2.06 4.82
C THR A 25 -1.00 -3.22 5.18
N TRP A 26 -0.51 -3.22 6.41
CA TRP A 26 0.34 -4.26 6.98
C TRP A 26 -0.50 -5.22 7.81
N VAL A 27 -0.68 -6.44 7.32
CA VAL A 27 -1.43 -7.50 8.00
C VAL A 27 -0.65 -8.80 7.86
N THR A 28 0.08 -9.18 8.90
CA THR A 28 0.89 -10.41 8.87
C THR A 28 0.03 -11.67 9.00
N ASP A 29 0.53 -12.78 8.46
CA ASP A 29 -0.21 -14.04 8.55
C ASP A 29 -0.32 -14.59 9.99
N SER A 30 0.62 -14.24 10.86
CA SER A 30 0.61 -14.63 12.28
C SER A 30 -0.49 -13.93 13.10
N LEU A 31 -1.27 -13.01 12.53
CA LEU A 31 -2.35 -12.33 13.23
C LEU A 31 -3.58 -13.24 13.41
N PRO A 32 -4.30 -13.13 14.54
CA PRO A 32 -5.58 -13.79 14.71
C PRO A 32 -6.56 -13.44 13.57
N ILE A 33 -7.35 -14.42 13.12
CA ILE A 33 -8.30 -14.27 12.00
C ILE A 33 -9.24 -13.07 12.22
N LYS A 34 -9.75 -12.90 13.45
CA LYS A 34 -10.61 -11.76 13.81
C LYS A 34 -9.93 -10.42 13.55
N GLN A 35 -8.63 -10.31 13.83
CA GLN A 35 -7.88 -9.08 13.54
C GLN A 35 -7.69 -8.89 12.05
N LYS A 36 -7.30 -9.93 11.30
CA LYS A 36 -7.18 -9.85 9.83
C LYS A 36 -8.48 -9.34 9.19
N MET A 37 -9.62 -9.88 9.62
CA MET A 37 -10.93 -9.43 9.16
C MET A 37 -11.21 -7.98 9.53
N LEU A 38 -10.91 -7.57 10.77
CA LEU A 38 -11.10 -6.18 11.21
C LEU A 38 -10.29 -5.19 10.36
N TYR A 39 -9.02 -5.51 10.07
CA TYR A 39 -8.16 -4.68 9.25
C TYR A 39 -8.64 -4.63 7.78
N ALA A 40 -9.12 -5.76 7.24
CA ALA A 40 -9.66 -5.83 5.89
C ALA A 40 -10.98 -5.04 5.76
N SER A 41 -11.91 -5.19 6.71
CA SER A 41 -13.19 -4.47 6.70
C SER A 41 -12.99 -2.95 6.83
N SER A 42 -12.02 -2.51 7.63
CA SER A 42 -11.77 -1.09 7.86
C SER A 42 -11.01 -0.43 6.71
N ASN A 43 -10.28 -1.20 5.89
CA ASN A 43 -9.51 -0.68 4.74
C ASN A 43 -10.41 0.09 3.76
N LYS A 44 -11.59 -0.46 3.42
CA LYS A 44 -12.53 0.22 2.49
C LYS A 44 -12.97 1.59 3.00
N ALA A 45 -13.21 1.72 4.30
CA ALA A 45 -13.63 2.99 4.91
C ALA A 45 -12.49 4.02 4.94
N LEU A 46 -11.26 3.57 5.23
CA LEU A 46 -10.06 4.41 5.18
C LEU A 46 -9.80 4.92 3.76
N ARG A 47 -9.85 4.02 2.77
CA ARG A 47 -9.67 4.36 1.36
C ARG A 47 -10.70 5.38 0.88
N ALA A 48 -11.96 5.23 1.28
CA ALA A 48 -13.01 6.17 0.89
C ALA A 48 -12.80 7.59 1.45
N LYS A 49 -12.14 7.72 2.61
CA LYS A 49 -11.83 9.01 3.22
C LYS A 49 -10.55 9.64 2.70
N MET A 50 -9.60 8.84 2.24
CA MET A 50 -8.30 9.29 1.77
C MET A 50 -8.36 9.63 0.27
N THR A 51 -8.85 10.83 -0.02
CA THR A 51 -8.89 11.39 -1.37
C THR A 51 -7.47 11.74 -1.83
N GLY A 52 -7.01 11.17 -2.95
CA GLY A 52 -5.67 11.41 -3.49
C GLY A 52 -4.69 10.23 -3.35
N ILE A 53 -5.10 9.09 -2.76
CA ILE A 53 -4.29 7.86 -2.85
C ILE A 53 -4.25 7.40 -4.30
N HIS A 54 -3.04 7.23 -4.83
CA HIS A 54 -2.83 6.71 -6.17
C HIS A 54 -2.83 5.17 -6.19
N THR A 55 -2.12 4.56 -5.23
CA THR A 55 -1.94 3.11 -5.17
C THR A 55 -2.23 2.59 -3.76
N GLU A 56 -2.88 1.43 -3.69
CA GLU A 56 -3.05 0.67 -2.45
C GLU A 56 -2.18 -0.59 -2.53
N ILE A 57 -1.49 -0.91 -1.45
CA ILE A 57 -0.66 -2.10 -1.31
C ILE A 57 -1.02 -2.81 -0.01
N GLN A 58 -1.32 -4.10 -0.12
CA GLN A 58 -1.37 -4.99 1.03
C GLN A 58 -0.03 -5.73 1.16
N CYS A 59 0.54 -5.66 2.35
CA CYS A 59 1.78 -6.32 2.71
C CYS A 59 1.51 -7.33 3.82
N ASN A 60 1.87 -8.59 3.56
CA ASN A 60 1.74 -9.67 4.52
C ASN A 60 3.09 -10.07 5.16
N ASP A 61 4.19 -9.70 4.51
CA ASP A 61 5.56 -10.00 4.93
C ASP A 61 6.49 -8.80 4.75
N ALA A 62 7.61 -8.76 5.48
CA ALA A 62 8.57 -7.66 5.43
C ALA A 62 9.18 -7.49 4.04
N SER A 63 9.23 -8.58 3.27
CA SER A 63 9.69 -8.59 1.89
C SER A 63 8.80 -7.75 0.97
N ASP A 64 7.49 -7.70 1.20
CA ASP A 64 6.55 -6.85 0.45
C ASP A 64 6.71 -5.35 0.76
N LEU A 65 7.29 -5.02 1.93
CA LEU A 65 7.48 -3.63 2.36
C LEU A 65 8.74 -3.00 1.77
N LYS A 66 9.56 -3.76 1.03
CA LYS A 66 10.75 -3.24 0.36
C LYS A 66 10.37 -2.19 -0.67
N LEU A 67 11.14 -1.11 -0.70
CA LEU A 67 10.91 0.02 -1.61
C LEU A 67 10.84 -0.43 -3.09
N GLU A 68 11.66 -1.39 -3.49
CA GLU A 68 11.66 -1.96 -4.85
C GLU A 68 10.31 -2.59 -5.22
N ASN A 69 9.71 -3.36 -4.31
CA ASN A 69 8.40 -3.97 -4.51
C ASN A 69 7.28 -2.91 -4.56
N VAL A 70 7.38 -1.90 -3.70
CA VAL A 70 6.43 -0.77 -3.69
C VAL A 70 6.48 0.00 -5.01
N ILE A 71 7.68 0.31 -5.51
CA ILE A 71 7.88 0.99 -6.80
C ILE A 71 7.37 0.12 -7.94
N ALA A 72 7.66 -1.19 -7.94
CA ALA A 72 7.17 -2.12 -8.96
C ALA A 72 5.63 -2.14 -9.02
N LYS A 73 4.95 -2.20 -7.86
CA LYS A 73 3.47 -2.13 -7.78
C LYS A 73 2.94 -0.76 -8.22
N CYS A 74 3.63 0.34 -7.91
CA CYS A 74 3.25 1.68 -8.36
C CYS A 74 3.39 1.87 -9.87
N ARG A 75 4.37 1.21 -10.49
CA ARG A 75 4.55 1.20 -11.95
C ARG A 75 3.45 0.41 -12.65
N GLN A 76 3.11 -0.78 -12.16
CA GLN A 76 2.03 -1.60 -12.74
C GLN A 76 0.69 -0.86 -12.78
N LYS A 77 0.28 -0.26 -11.66
CA LYS A 77 -0.98 0.50 -11.59
C LYS A 77 -0.99 1.80 -12.39
N SER A 78 0.16 2.27 -12.86
CA SER A 78 0.25 3.49 -13.65
C SER A 78 -0.16 3.32 -15.11
N TYR A 79 -0.29 2.07 -15.56
CA TYR A 79 -0.56 1.71 -16.96
C TYR A 79 -2.02 1.25 -17.20
N GLU A 80 -2.83 1.23 -16.14
CA GLU A 80 -4.30 1.06 -16.17
C GLU A 80 -4.98 2.42 -16.03
#